data_AF-A0A8J6XRV0-F1
#
_entry.id   AF-A0A8J6XRV0-F1
#
_cell.length_a   1.000
_cell.length_b   1.000
_cell.length_c   1.000
_cell.angle_alpha   90.00
_cell.angle_beta   90.00
_cell.angle_gamma   90.00
#
_symmetry.space_group_name_H-M   'P 1'
#
loop_
_entity.id
_entity.type
_entity.pdbx_description
1 polymer ?
#
loop_
_entity_poly.entity_id
_entity_poly.type
_entity_poly.pdbx_seq_one_letter_code
_entity_poly.pdbx_strand_id
1 'polypeptide(L)'
;LRDEEKNEIAINEAFDTDRLYRGPYKGNAPDLLIGYNHGYRISWNCASGVVAGSVFEDNTKAWSGDHIVDPRLVPGVFLANHPIDADDPGIIDLAPTALTLFGLRPPAHMEGRPVVEMNRFQKGKRE
;
A
#
# COMPACT_ATOMS: atom_id res chain seq x y z
N LEU A 1 9.46 16.38 -5.89
CA LEU A 1 9.69 16.99 -7.22
C LEU A 1 8.54 17.95 -7.52
N ARG A 2 8.82 19.17 -7.97
CA ARG A 2 7.80 20.19 -8.33
C ARG A 2 7.67 20.28 -9.85
N ASP A 3 6.45 20.37 -10.35
CA ASP A 3 6.13 20.80 -11.70
C ASP A 3 6.04 22.34 -11.67
N GLU A 4 7.03 23.00 -12.29
CA GLU A 4 7.12 24.47 -12.31
C GLU A 4 6.09 25.11 -13.25
N GLU A 5 5.62 24.40 -14.28
CA GLU A 5 4.61 24.92 -15.20
C GLU A 5 3.24 25.02 -14.50
N LYS A 6 2.90 23.99 -13.71
CA LYS A 6 1.64 23.93 -12.96
C LYS A 6 1.75 24.50 -11.53
N ASN A 7 2.97 24.80 -11.08
CA ASN A 7 3.29 25.20 -9.70
C ASN A 7 2.75 24.21 -8.64
N GLU A 8 2.86 22.91 -8.92
CA GLU A 8 2.33 21.82 -8.09
C GLU A 8 3.41 20.81 -7.72
N ILE A 9 3.22 20.07 -6.63
CA ILE A 9 4.10 18.96 -6.27
C ILE A 9 3.70 17.74 -7.08
N ALA A 10 4.62 17.17 -7.85
CA ALA A 10 4.38 15.98 -8.67
C ALA A 10 4.78 14.67 -7.97
N ILE A 11 5.88 14.73 -7.20
CA ILE A 11 6.35 13.60 -6.38
C ILE A 11 6.44 14.11 -4.94
N ASN A 12 5.63 13.52 -4.06
CA ASN A 12 5.61 13.81 -2.63
C ASN A 12 6.88 13.30 -1.96
N GLU A 13 7.28 12.06 -2.29
CA GLU A 13 8.42 11.40 -1.66
C GLU A 13 9.00 10.31 -2.57
N ALA A 14 10.30 10.08 -2.46
CA ALA A 14 10.96 8.89 -2.96
C ALA A 14 11.42 8.08 -1.76
N PHE A 15 10.85 6.89 -1.58
CA PHE A 15 11.12 6.03 -0.43
C PHE A 15 12.29 5.12 -0.74
N ASP A 16 13.30 5.15 0.14
CA ASP A 16 14.40 4.19 0.16
C ASP A 16 13.86 2.82 0.61
N THR A 17 13.77 1.89 -0.34
CA THR A 17 13.21 0.56 -0.07
C THR A 17 14.09 -0.27 0.84
N ASP A 18 15.40 0.06 0.92
CA ASP A 18 16.32 -0.59 1.84
C ASP A 18 16.02 -0.21 3.30
N ARG A 19 15.40 0.94 3.52
CA ARG A 19 14.88 1.33 4.84
C ARG A 19 13.45 0.88 5.07
N LEU A 20 12.63 0.86 4.02
CA LEU A 20 11.20 0.58 4.10
C LEU A 20 10.91 -0.91 4.31
N TYR A 21 11.53 -1.78 3.51
CA TYR A 21 11.23 -3.21 3.50
C TYR A 21 12.17 -4.01 4.40
N ARG A 22 11.66 -5.15 4.86
CA ARG A 22 12.37 -6.12 5.69
C ARG A 22 12.12 -7.54 5.19
N GLY A 23 12.88 -8.49 5.73
CA GLY A 23 12.74 -9.90 5.40
C GLY A 23 13.62 -10.37 4.23
N PRO A 24 13.59 -11.67 3.92
CA PRO A 24 14.57 -12.33 3.07
C PRO A 24 14.50 -11.91 1.59
N TYR A 25 13.38 -11.35 1.14
CA TYR A 25 13.16 -10.95 -0.26
C TYR A 25 13.41 -9.46 -0.50
N LYS A 26 13.85 -8.71 0.51
CA LYS A 26 14.14 -7.29 0.42
C LYS A 26 15.06 -6.94 -0.76
N GLY A 27 16.06 -7.79 -1.04
CA GLY A 27 16.99 -7.60 -2.16
C GLY A 27 16.36 -7.70 -3.56
N ASN A 28 15.09 -8.09 -3.67
CA ASN A 28 14.33 -8.09 -4.91
C ASN A 28 13.49 -6.81 -5.11
N ALA A 29 13.47 -5.90 -4.12
CA ALA A 29 12.78 -4.63 -4.25
C ALA A 29 13.53 -3.68 -5.20
N PRO A 30 12.85 -2.72 -5.85
CA PRO A 30 13.53 -1.64 -6.57
C PRO A 30 14.30 -0.76 -5.57
N ASP A 31 15.34 -0.04 -5.98
CA ASP A 31 16.10 0.84 -5.08
C ASP A 31 15.24 1.94 -4.44
N LEU A 32 14.27 2.47 -5.21
CA LEU A 32 13.35 3.52 -4.78
C LEU A 32 11.92 3.15 -5.14
N LEU A 33 11.00 3.49 -4.23
CA LEU A 33 9.57 3.54 -4.51
C LEU A 33 9.14 5.01 -4.61
N ILE A 34 8.35 5.36 -5.63
CA ILE A 34 7.98 6.75 -5.90
C ILE A 34 6.54 7.02 -5.46
N GLY A 35 6.36 7.98 -4.56
CA GLY A 35 5.05 8.51 -4.15
C GLY A 35 4.59 9.63 -5.07
N TYR A 36 3.93 9.27 -6.17
CA TYR A 36 3.32 10.25 -7.08
C TYR A 36 2.16 10.99 -6.39
N ASN A 37 2.10 12.31 -6.58
CA ASN A 37 1.02 13.13 -6.04
C ASN A 37 -0.24 13.03 -6.92
N HIS A 38 -1.38 13.49 -6.39
CA HIS A 38 -2.64 13.52 -7.12
C HIS A 38 -2.50 14.26 -8.47
N GLY A 39 -2.96 13.64 -9.56
CA GLY A 39 -2.87 14.18 -10.91
C GLY A 39 -1.57 13.86 -11.66
N TYR A 40 -0.58 13.26 -10.99
CA TYR A 40 0.69 12.86 -11.57
C TYR A 40 0.83 11.34 -11.57
N ARG A 41 1.51 10.83 -12.59
CA ARG A 41 1.80 9.40 -12.75
C ARG A 41 3.04 9.19 -13.61
N ILE A 42 3.51 7.96 -13.67
CA ILE A 42 4.58 7.58 -14.59
C ILE A 42 4.11 7.66 -16.05
N SER A 43 4.99 8.14 -16.95
CA SER A 43 4.73 8.20 -18.40
C SER A 43 4.41 6.81 -18.97
N TRP A 44 3.60 6.77 -20.03
CA TRP A 44 3.34 5.56 -20.81
C TRP A 44 4.62 4.95 -21.39
N ASN A 45 5.58 5.78 -21.81
CA ASN A 45 6.84 5.33 -22.39
C ASN A 45 7.73 4.63 -21.35
N CYS A 46 7.70 5.10 -20.10
CA CYS A 46 8.48 4.48 -19.03
C CYS A 46 7.98 3.06 -18.70
N ALA A 47 6.70 2.76 -18.91
CA ALA A 47 6.16 1.41 -18.70
C ALA A 47 6.77 0.36 -19.66
N SER A 48 7.27 0.78 -20.82
CA SER A 48 7.99 -0.07 -21.77
C SER A 48 9.52 0.03 -21.67
N GLY A 49 10.03 0.71 -20.64
CA GLY A 49 11.46 0.90 -20.40
C GLY A 49 12.09 2.01 -21.24
N VAL A 50 11.30 2.85 -21.90
CA VAL A 50 11.81 4.01 -22.65
C VAL A 50 12.12 5.14 -21.68
N VAL A 51 13.30 5.72 -21.82
CA VAL A 51 13.66 6.98 -21.17
C VAL A 51 13.09 8.13 -22.00
N ALA A 52 12.02 8.75 -21.50
CA ALA A 52 11.37 9.88 -22.15
C ALA A 52 12.24 11.15 -22.11
N GLY A 53 11.94 12.12 -22.98
CA GLY A 53 12.70 13.36 -23.10
C GLY A 53 12.43 14.35 -21.97
N SER A 54 11.23 14.92 -21.93
CA SER A 54 10.83 15.86 -20.88
C SER A 54 10.50 15.13 -19.58
N VAL A 55 10.74 15.81 -18.45
CA VAL A 55 10.40 15.28 -17.11
C VAL A 55 8.87 15.21 -16.92
N PHE A 56 8.15 16.18 -17.48
CA PHE A 56 6.70 16.26 -17.47
C PHE A 56 6.15 16.25 -18.89
N GLU A 57 5.00 15.61 -19.07
CA GLU A 57 4.20 15.64 -20.30
C GLU A 57 2.72 15.46 -19.93
N ASP A 58 1.83 16.13 -20.67
CA ASP A 58 0.40 15.92 -20.47
C ASP A 58 -0.04 14.56 -21.03
N ASN A 59 -0.85 13.85 -20.24
CA ASN A 59 -1.46 12.59 -20.68
C ASN A 59 -2.64 12.87 -21.61
N THR A 60 -2.39 12.89 -22.92
CA THR A 60 -3.41 13.09 -23.97
C THR A 60 -4.12 11.80 -24.41
N LYS A 61 -3.86 10.67 -23.74
CA LYS A 61 -4.50 9.38 -24.04
C LYS A 61 -5.86 9.25 -23.33
N ALA A 62 -6.72 8.36 -23.83
CA ALA A 62 -8.05 8.13 -23.28
C ALA A 62 -8.05 7.61 -21.82
N TRP A 63 -6.97 6.94 -21.42
CA TRP A 63 -6.83 6.42 -20.06
C TRP A 63 -6.16 7.47 -19.17
N SER A 64 -6.96 8.12 -18.33
CA SER A 64 -6.53 9.21 -17.44
C SER A 64 -6.33 8.80 -15.97
N GLY A 65 -6.77 7.62 -15.57
CA GLY A 65 -6.65 7.12 -14.20
C GLY A 65 -5.36 6.33 -13.94
N ASP A 66 -4.89 6.31 -12.70
CA ASP A 66 -3.79 5.45 -12.26
C ASP A 66 -4.05 4.94 -10.83
N HIS A 67 -3.32 3.91 -10.45
CA HIS A 67 -3.30 3.35 -9.10
C HIS A 67 -1.88 3.35 -8.50
N ILE A 68 -0.86 3.69 -9.29
CA ILE A 68 0.51 3.88 -8.84
C ILE A 68 0.63 5.30 -8.28
N VAL A 69 0.17 5.49 -7.05
CA VAL A 69 0.13 6.78 -6.36
C VAL A 69 0.74 6.66 -4.97
N ASP A 70 1.08 7.80 -4.36
CA ASP A 70 1.42 7.84 -2.95
C ASP A 70 0.25 7.27 -2.11
N PRO A 71 0.45 6.16 -1.37
CA PRO A 71 -0.63 5.49 -0.67
C PRO A 71 -1.28 6.36 0.41
N ARG A 72 -0.61 7.42 0.88
CA ARG A 72 -1.16 8.38 1.83
C ARG A 72 -2.32 9.20 1.27
N LEU A 73 -2.43 9.29 -0.06
CA LEU A 73 -3.51 10.00 -0.74
C LEU A 73 -4.77 9.16 -0.94
N VAL A 74 -4.64 7.83 -0.83
CA VAL A 74 -5.71 6.86 -1.11
C VAL A 74 -5.81 5.84 0.04
N PRO A 75 -6.15 6.27 1.26
CA PRO A 75 -6.25 5.37 2.40
C PRO A 75 -7.30 4.27 2.14
N GLY A 76 -6.97 3.05 2.55
CA GLY A 76 -7.89 1.92 2.47
C GLY A 76 -9.07 2.07 3.43
N VAL A 77 -10.15 1.33 3.16
CA VAL A 77 -11.30 1.22 4.06
C VAL A 77 -11.42 -0.20 4.55
N PHE A 78 -11.49 -0.38 5.87
CA PHE A 78 -11.74 -1.67 6.50
C PHE A 78 -13.12 -1.69 7.14
N LEU A 79 -13.97 -2.62 6.73
CA LEU A 79 -15.34 -2.78 7.22
C LEU A 79 -15.45 -4.10 7.98
N ALA A 80 -16.01 -4.03 9.19
CA ALA A 80 -16.28 -5.19 10.02
C ALA A 80 -17.68 -5.09 10.64
N ASN A 81 -18.37 -6.23 10.72
CA ASN A 81 -19.64 -6.37 11.44
C ASN A 81 -19.43 -6.77 12.92
N HIS A 82 -18.18 -6.80 13.38
CA HIS A 82 -17.78 -7.07 14.74
C HIS A 82 -16.77 -6.01 15.21
N PRO A 83 -16.68 -5.73 16.52
CA PRO A 83 -15.66 -4.84 17.07
C PRO A 83 -14.25 -5.35 16.78
N ILE A 84 -13.39 -4.44 16.33
CA ILE A 84 -11.95 -4.68 16.12
C ILE A 84 -11.10 -3.93 17.15
N ASP A 85 -9.89 -4.43 17.38
CA ASP A 85 -8.92 -3.91 18.35
C ASP A 85 -7.75 -3.23 17.61
N ALA A 86 -8.09 -2.32 16.69
CA ALA A 86 -7.16 -1.50 15.93
C ALA A 86 -7.82 -0.19 15.45
N ASP A 87 -7.19 0.95 15.76
CA ASP A 87 -7.66 2.27 15.33
C ASP A 87 -7.30 2.58 13.86
N ASP A 88 -6.18 2.05 13.37
CA ASP A 88 -5.68 2.22 12.00
C ASP A 88 -5.14 0.88 11.47
N PRO A 89 -6.02 -0.04 11.02
CA PRO A 89 -5.63 -1.36 10.54
C PRO A 89 -5.03 -1.30 9.13
N GLY A 90 -3.94 -2.03 8.90
CA GLY A 90 -3.32 -2.20 7.59
C GLY A 90 -3.79 -3.46 6.88
N ILE A 91 -3.66 -3.50 5.55
CA ILE A 91 -3.97 -4.73 4.76
C ILE A 91 -3.14 -5.94 5.21
N ILE A 92 -1.92 -5.70 5.70
CA ILE A 92 -1.01 -6.72 6.22
C ILE A 92 -1.57 -7.42 7.47
N ASP A 93 -2.49 -6.78 8.19
CA ASP A 93 -3.12 -7.33 9.39
C ASP A 93 -4.17 -8.41 9.05
N LEU A 94 -4.65 -8.47 7.81
CA LEU A 94 -5.72 -9.40 7.41
C LEU A 94 -5.30 -10.86 7.52
N ALA A 95 -4.08 -11.19 7.09
CA ALA A 95 -3.56 -12.56 7.15
C ALA A 95 -3.43 -13.10 8.59
N PRO A 96 -2.74 -12.42 9.54
CA PRO A 96 -2.68 -12.88 10.92
C PRO A 96 -4.04 -12.84 11.63
N THR A 97 -4.93 -11.91 11.27
CA THR A 97 -6.33 -11.88 11.76
C THR A 97 -7.08 -13.13 11.33
N ALA A 98 -7.03 -13.50 10.05
CA ALA A 98 -7.69 -14.69 9.54
C ALA A 98 -7.18 -15.96 10.24
N LEU A 99 -5.86 -16.14 10.36
CA LEU A 99 -5.27 -17.28 11.07
C LEU A 99 -5.78 -17.37 12.52
N THR A 100 -5.82 -16.25 13.22
CA THR A 100 -6.30 -16.17 14.61
C THR A 100 -7.76 -16.59 14.71
N LEU A 101 -8.63 -16.13 13.80
CA LEU A 101 -10.04 -16.52 13.74
C LEU A 101 -10.25 -18.02 13.47
N PHE A 102 -9.32 -18.67 12.76
CA PHE A 102 -9.33 -20.12 12.55
C PHE A 102 -8.64 -20.91 13.70
N GLY A 103 -8.23 -20.24 14.78
CA GLY A 103 -7.55 -20.88 15.92
C GLY A 103 -6.11 -21.28 15.62
N LEU A 104 -5.50 -20.73 14.56
CA LEU A 104 -4.10 -20.95 14.19
C LEU A 104 -3.25 -19.81 14.73
N ARG A 105 -2.05 -20.14 15.25
CA ARG A 105 -1.08 -19.13 15.65
C ARG A 105 -0.41 -18.55 14.40
N PRO A 106 -0.45 -17.21 14.17
CA PRO A 106 0.31 -16.58 13.09
C PRO A 106 1.81 -16.88 13.20
N PRO A 107 2.49 -17.28 12.11
CA PRO A 107 3.93 -17.44 12.10
C PRO A 107 4.66 -16.15 12.47
N ALA A 108 5.76 -16.27 13.24
CA ALA A 108 6.51 -15.10 13.74
C ALA A 108 7.16 -14.23 12.65
N HIS A 109 7.25 -14.73 11.42
CA HIS A 109 7.80 -13.99 10.28
C HIS A 109 6.74 -13.22 9.49
N MET A 110 5.44 -13.38 9.80
CA MET A 110 4.40 -12.55 9.19
C MET A 110 4.47 -11.13 9.75
N GLU A 111 4.36 -10.14 8.87
CA GLU A 111 4.14 -8.75 9.27
C GLU A 111 2.64 -8.52 9.54
N GLY A 112 2.35 -7.44 10.28
CA GLY A 112 1.02 -7.14 10.78
C GLY A 112 0.69 -7.89 12.07
N ARG A 113 -0.52 -7.66 12.58
CA ARG A 113 -1.04 -8.24 13.81
C ARG A 113 -2.51 -8.59 13.66
N PRO A 114 -3.02 -9.58 14.41
CA PRO A 114 -4.46 -9.78 14.51
C PRO A 114 -5.15 -8.50 14.99
N VAL A 115 -6.25 -8.10 14.33
CA VAL A 115 -7.08 -6.95 14.74
C VAL A 115 -8.32 -7.37 15.52
N VAL A 116 -8.39 -8.64 15.93
CA VAL A 116 -9.51 -9.20 16.68
C VAL A 116 -9.03 -10.16 17.75
N GLU A 117 -9.75 -10.18 18.88
CA GLU A 117 -9.59 -11.19 19.94
C GLU A 117 -10.44 -12.44 19.68
N MET A 118 -9.80 -13.61 19.56
CA MET A 118 -10.49 -14.89 19.28
C MET A 118 -11.59 -15.22 20.29
N ASN A 119 -11.40 -14.85 21.57
CA ASN A 119 -12.34 -15.11 22.64
C ASN A 119 -13.74 -14.48 22.39
N ARG A 120 -13.82 -13.44 21.54
CA ARG A 120 -15.09 -12.81 21.16
C ARG A 120 -15.95 -13.69 20.24
N PHE A 121 -15.33 -14.64 19.53
CA PHE A 121 -15.98 -15.52 18.55
C PHE A 121 -16.26 -16.92 19.08
N GLN A 122 -15.72 -17.28 20.25
CA GLN A 122 -15.91 -18.61 20.86
C GLN A 122 -17.23 -18.75 21.66
N LYS A 123 -18.09 -17.72 21.71
CA LYS A 123 -19.40 -17.81 22.35
C LYS A 123 -20.38 -18.62 21.49
N GLY A 124 -20.30 -19.94 21.62
CA GLY A 124 -21.28 -20.84 20.99
C GLY A 124 -20.84 -22.29 20.83
N LYS A 125 -20.33 -22.96 21.87
CA LYS A 125 -20.81 -24.34 22.08
C LYS A 125 -22.24 -24.20 22.57
N ARG A 126 -23.20 -24.12 21.64
CA ARG A 126 -24.60 -24.37 21.99
C ARG A 126 -24.65 -25.83 22.44
N GLU A 127 -25.07 -26.04 23.69
CA GLU A 127 -25.58 -27.34 24.14
C GLU A 127 -26.75 -27.80 23.25
#